data_AF-T1HSN4-F1
#
_entry.id   AF-T1HSN4-F1
#
_cell.length_a   1.000
_cell.length_b   1.000
_cell.length_c   1.000
_cell.angle_alpha   90.00
_cell.angle_beta   90.00
_cell.angle_gamma   90.00
#
_symmetry.space_group_name_H-M   'P 1'
#
loop_
_entity.id
_entity.type
_entity.pdbx_description
1 polymer ?
#
loop_
_entity_poly.entity_id
_entity_poly.type
_entity_poly.pdbx_seq_one_letter_code
_entity_poly.pdbx_strand_id
1 'polypeptide(L)'
;MPPSIQEKFQRQFERLVILDYITRNTDRSNDNWLIKYTPPVVRNQPRSNSGATAGGDANNKEEEMQETTDWECIDKPDISIAAIDNGLAFPFKHPDSWRAYPYHWAWIPQAKIPFSQEIKDLVLPLIDDMNFIEDLIDDLRTLFKQDKGFDGHLFERQMSVMHGQILNLSQALKDGNSPMQLVQNLQLL
;
A
#
# COMPACT_ATOMS: atom_id res chain seq x y z
N MET A 1 -18.69 3.95 3.28
CA MET A 1 -17.43 3.71 4.01
C MET A 1 -17.05 5.00 4.72
N PRO A 2 -16.67 4.98 6.01
CA PRO A 2 -16.27 6.19 6.73
C PRO A 2 -15.11 6.92 6.03
N PRO A 3 -15.04 8.27 6.07
CA PRO A 3 -13.98 9.03 5.41
C PRO A 3 -12.56 8.58 5.80
N SER A 4 -12.34 8.27 7.08
CA SER A 4 -11.05 7.78 7.58
C SER A 4 -10.62 6.44 6.95
N ILE A 5 -11.57 5.57 6.60
CA ILE A 5 -11.30 4.29 5.95
C ILE A 5 -11.06 4.49 4.45
N GLN A 6 -11.79 5.42 3.81
CA GLN A 6 -11.53 5.78 2.42
C GLN A 6 -10.12 6.36 2.25
N GLU A 7 -9.70 7.23 3.17
CA GLU A 7 -8.36 7.78 3.18
C GLU A 7 -7.30 6.69 3.41
N LYS A 8 -7.51 5.79 4.38
CA LYS A 8 -6.60 4.66 4.62
C LYS A 8 -6.51 3.72 3.41
N PHE A 9 -7.63 3.47 2.73
CA PHE A 9 -7.66 2.70 1.49
C PHE A 9 -6.84 3.39 0.41
N GLN A 10 -7.03 4.70 0.21
CA GLN A 10 -6.30 5.48 -0.79
C GLN A 10 -4.78 5.41 -0.55
N ARG A 11 -4.33 5.58 0.70
CA ARG A 11 -2.90 5.49 1.05
C ARG A 11 -2.30 4.12 0.73
N GLN A 12 -3.04 3.03 0.95
CA GLN A 12 -2.57 1.69 0.60
C GLN A 12 -2.64 1.41 -0.91
N PHE A 13 -3.64 1.99 -1.58
CA PHE A 13 -3.76 1.91 -3.03
C PHE A 13 -2.58 2.59 -3.71
N GLU A 14 -2.15 3.76 -3.23
CA GLU A 14 -0.95 4.43 -3.72
C GLU A 14 0.29 3.54 -3.60
N ARG A 15 0.47 2.83 -2.48
CA ARG A 15 1.60 1.89 -2.33
C ARG A 15 1.57 0.74 -3.34
N LEU A 16 0.39 0.19 -3.65
CA LEU A 16 0.22 -0.80 -4.71
C LEU A 16 0.63 -0.23 -6.07
N VAL A 17 0.18 1.00 -6.39
CA VAL A 17 0.54 1.69 -7.63
C VAL A 17 2.05 1.86 -7.76
N ILE A 18 2.72 2.33 -6.72
CA ILE A 18 4.18 2.54 -6.71
C ILE A 18 4.91 1.21 -6.97
N LEU A 19 4.53 0.15 -6.25
CA LEU A 19 5.13 -1.18 -6.42
C LEU A 19 4.96 -1.71 -7.84
N ASP A 20 3.74 -1.70 -8.37
CA ASP A 20 3.44 -2.21 -9.71
C ASP A 20 4.14 -1.41 -10.80
N TYR A 21 4.24 -0.10 -10.61
CA TYR A 21 4.84 0.79 -11.59
C TYR A 21 6.35 0.61 -11.67
N ILE A 22 7.05 0.62 -10.52
CA ILE A 22 8.51 0.42 -10.45
C ILE A 22 8.90 -0.94 -11.04
N THR A 23 8.20 -2.01 -10.63
CA THR A 23 8.49 -3.38 -11.09
C THR A 23 7.97 -3.66 -12.51
N ARG A 24 7.22 -2.71 -13.10
CA ARG A 24 6.49 -2.86 -14.36
C ARG A 24 5.72 -4.20 -14.41
N ASN A 25 4.83 -4.40 -13.45
CA ASN A 25 4.00 -5.61 -13.42
C ASN A 25 3.12 -5.69 -14.68
N THR A 26 3.23 -6.81 -15.40
CA THR A 26 2.53 -7.03 -16.66
C THR A 26 1.18 -7.73 -16.49
N ASP A 27 0.89 -8.28 -15.31
CA ASP A 27 -0.33 -9.04 -15.03
C ASP A 27 -1.04 -8.54 -13.77
N ARG A 28 -1.13 -7.21 -13.60
CA ARG A 28 -1.97 -6.65 -12.52
C ARG A 28 -3.42 -6.52 -12.97
N SER A 29 -4.17 -7.59 -12.79
CA SER A 29 -5.65 -7.60 -12.82
C SER A 29 -6.23 -7.10 -11.49
N ASN A 30 -7.55 -6.86 -11.44
CA ASN A 30 -8.23 -6.53 -10.18
C ASN A 30 -8.40 -7.72 -9.24
N ASP A 31 -8.14 -8.94 -9.71
CA ASP A 31 -8.18 -10.17 -8.91
C ASP A 31 -6.83 -10.44 -8.23
N ASN A 32 -5.74 -9.84 -8.74
CA ASN A 32 -4.37 -10.06 -8.26
C ASN A 32 -3.99 -9.13 -7.09
N TRP A 33 -4.94 -8.47 -6.45
CA TRP A 33 -4.71 -7.77 -5.19
C TRP A 33 -5.94 -7.87 -4.30
N LEU A 34 -5.72 -8.13 -3.02
CA LEU A 34 -6.79 -8.44 -2.08
C LEU A 34 -7.04 -7.25 -1.17
N ILE A 35 -8.31 -7.06 -0.79
CA ILE A 35 -8.73 -6.06 0.20
C ILE A 35 -9.27 -6.80 1.42
N LYS A 36 -8.69 -6.56 2.59
CA LYS A 36 -9.24 -7.00 3.87
C LYS A 36 -9.91 -5.82 4.55
N TYR A 37 -11.21 -5.92 4.83
CA TYR A 37 -11.96 -4.92 5.58
C TYR A 37 -12.49 -5.52 6.88
N THR A 38 -12.20 -4.85 8.00
CA THR A 38 -12.69 -5.22 9.33
C THR A 38 -13.73 -4.17 9.76
N PRO A 39 -15.02 -4.52 9.89
CA PRO A 39 -16.05 -3.59 10.35
C PRO A 39 -15.87 -3.28 11.84
N PRO A 40 -16.43 -2.15 12.34
CA PRO A 40 -16.36 -1.85 13.76
C PRO A 40 -17.18 -2.86 14.56
N VAL A 41 -16.61 -3.41 15.62
CA VAL A 41 -17.31 -4.35 16.53
C VAL A 41 -17.59 -3.62 17.84
N VAL A 42 -18.87 -3.52 18.20
CA VAL A 42 -19.28 -3.10 19.54
C VAL A 42 -19.25 -4.32 20.44
N ARG A 43 -18.26 -4.40 21.32
CA ARG A 43 -18.23 -5.44 22.35
C ARG A 43 -19.15 -5.03 23.49
N ASN A 44 -20.39 -5.53 23.47
CA ASN A 44 -21.20 -5.55 24.68
C ASN A 44 -20.52 -6.50 25.67
N GLN A 45 -19.93 -5.98 26.75
CA GLN A 45 -19.47 -6.84 27.84
C GLN A 45 -20.67 -7.67 28.33
N PRO A 46 -20.54 -9.00 28.53
CA PRO A 46 -21.55 -9.71 29.29
C PRO A 46 -21.51 -9.15 30.71
N ARG A 47 -22.58 -8.43 31.10
CA ARG A 47 -22.81 -8.03 32.50
C ARG A 47 -22.59 -9.28 33.36
N SER A 48 -21.58 -9.24 34.21
CA SER A 48 -21.38 -10.25 35.25
C SER A 48 -22.62 -10.24 36.14
N ASN A 49 -23.50 -11.20 35.90
CA ASN A 49 -24.67 -11.43 36.71
C ASN A 49 -24.21 -12.19 37.97
N SER A 50 -23.51 -11.50 38.87
CA SER A 50 -23.23 -12.01 40.22
C SER A 50 -24.23 -11.41 41.20
N GLY A 51 -25.45 -11.93 41.14
CA GLY A 51 -26.38 -11.83 42.25
C GLY A 51 -26.03 -12.87 43.31
N ALA A 52 -25.51 -12.42 44.45
CA ALA A 52 -25.64 -13.09 45.75
C ALA A 52 -25.39 -12.07 46.88
N THR A 53 -26.36 -12.01 47.78
CA THR A 53 -26.61 -11.02 48.84
C THR A 53 -25.81 -11.23 50.13
N ALA A 54 -25.66 -10.10 50.85
CA ALA A 54 -25.70 -9.89 52.31
C ALA A 54 -24.37 -9.85 53.12
N GLY A 55 -24.15 -8.71 53.79
CA GLY A 55 -23.34 -8.59 55.02
C GLY A 55 -22.69 -7.21 55.18
N GLY A 56 -23.08 -6.45 56.19
CA GLY A 56 -22.67 -5.06 56.45
C GLY A 56 -21.19 -4.88 56.82
N ASP A 57 -20.65 -3.68 56.64
CA ASP A 57 -20.54 -2.68 57.71
C ASP A 57 -19.94 -1.36 57.19
N ALA A 58 -20.36 -0.27 57.82
CA ALA A 58 -19.98 1.10 57.50
C ALA A 58 -18.57 1.44 58.00
N ASN A 59 -17.73 2.04 57.16
CA ASN A 59 -16.82 3.12 57.58
C ASN A 59 -16.19 3.88 56.41
N ASN A 60 -16.03 5.18 56.65
CA ASN A 60 -15.58 6.28 55.79
C ASN A 60 -14.31 6.02 54.96
N LYS A 61 -14.31 6.56 53.73
CA LYS A 61 -13.19 7.35 53.16
C LYS A 61 -13.65 8.12 51.91
N GLU A 62 -13.28 9.39 51.88
CA GLU A 62 -13.36 10.30 50.75
C GLU A 62 -12.50 9.76 49.60
N GLU A 63 -13.04 9.70 48.38
CA GLU A 63 -12.25 9.59 47.14
C GLU A 63 -13.15 9.96 45.94
N GLU A 64 -12.50 10.55 44.94
CA GLU A 64 -13.00 11.48 43.93
C GLU A 64 -14.16 10.98 43.06
N MET A 65 -14.95 11.93 42.53
CA MET A 65 -15.84 11.70 41.39
C MET A 65 -15.04 11.19 40.19
N GLN A 66 -14.82 9.88 40.10
CA GLN A 66 -14.40 9.23 38.87
C GLN A 66 -15.60 9.19 37.93
N GLU A 67 -15.55 10.03 36.90
CA GLU A 67 -16.33 9.85 35.68
C GLU A 67 -16.09 8.42 35.17
N THR A 68 -17.03 7.53 35.43
CA THR A 68 -17.11 6.23 34.77
C THR A 68 -17.64 6.46 33.35
N THR A 69 -16.85 7.12 32.52
CA THR A 69 -16.95 6.91 31.07
C THR A 69 -16.24 5.59 30.80
N ASP A 70 -16.96 4.51 31.08
CA ASP A 70 -16.62 3.16 30.62
C ASP A 70 -16.57 3.25 29.09
N TRP A 71 -15.35 3.40 28.57
CA TRP A 71 -15.09 3.39 27.15
C TRP A 71 -15.50 2.02 26.63
N GLU A 72 -16.69 1.92 26.03
CA GLU A 72 -17.02 0.81 25.14
C GLU A 72 -15.84 0.66 24.19
N CYS A 73 -15.13 -0.47 24.27
CA CYS A 73 -14.04 -0.78 23.38
C CYS A 73 -14.65 -1.07 22.00
N ILE A 74 -14.91 0.01 21.24
CA ILE A 74 -15.27 -0.06 19.85
C ILE A 74 -13.98 -0.37 19.11
N ASP A 75 -13.84 -1.60 18.63
CA ASP A 75 -12.76 -1.96 17.71
C ASP A 75 -12.90 -1.03 16.49
N LYS A 76 -11.91 -0.16 16.26
CA LYS A 76 -11.96 0.82 15.16
C LYS A 76 -12.03 0.06 13.82
N PRO A 77 -12.82 0.54 12.85
CA PRO A 77 -12.85 -0.09 11.54
C PRO A 77 -11.45 -0.06 10.91
N ASP A 78 -11.11 -1.09 10.15
CA ASP A 78 -9.79 -1.23 9.53
C ASP A 78 -9.88 -1.70 8.07
N ILE A 79 -8.91 -1.31 7.25
CA ILE A 79 -8.79 -1.74 5.86
C ILE A 79 -7.32 -1.97 5.49
N SER A 80 -7.03 -3.04 4.74
CA SER A 80 -5.71 -3.30 4.19
C SER A 80 -5.73 -3.88 2.78
N ILE A 81 -4.67 -3.61 2.00
CA ILE A 81 -4.44 -4.14 0.66
C ILE A 81 -3.24 -5.09 0.70
N ALA A 82 -3.34 -6.21 0.00
CA ALA A 82 -2.24 -7.13 -0.25
C ALA A 82 -2.03 -7.31 -1.76
N ALA A 83 -0.83 -6.96 -2.25
CA ALA A 83 -0.42 -7.22 -3.63
C ALA A 83 0.06 -8.67 -3.75
N ILE A 84 -0.79 -9.54 -4.29
CA ILE A 84 -0.47 -10.96 -4.49
C ILE A 84 -0.02 -11.20 -5.92
N ASP A 85 0.54 -12.38 -6.20
CA ASP A 85 0.86 -12.80 -7.57
C ASP A 85 1.69 -11.79 -8.38
N ASN A 86 2.96 -11.64 -7.99
CA ASN A 86 3.92 -10.71 -8.62
C ASN A 86 4.86 -11.44 -9.61
N GLY A 87 4.49 -12.65 -10.06
CA GLY A 87 5.36 -13.53 -10.86
C GLY A 87 5.68 -13.02 -12.26
N LEU A 88 4.86 -12.10 -12.79
CA LEU A 88 4.98 -11.52 -14.14
C LEU A 88 5.39 -10.03 -14.09
N ALA A 89 6.38 -9.73 -13.24
CA ALA A 89 7.03 -8.44 -13.14
C ALA A 89 8.48 -8.47 -13.67
N PHE A 90 9.16 -7.33 -13.66
CA PHE A 90 10.53 -7.14 -14.17
C PHE A 90 10.73 -7.59 -15.63
N PRO A 91 10.01 -6.99 -16.60
CA PRO A 91 10.24 -7.29 -18.00
C PRO A 91 11.57 -6.71 -18.49
N PHE A 92 12.24 -7.41 -19.39
CA PHE A 92 13.52 -6.94 -19.99
C PHE A 92 13.34 -5.87 -21.08
N LYS A 93 12.10 -5.59 -21.49
CA LYS A 93 11.74 -4.50 -22.39
C LYS A 93 10.32 -4.04 -22.12
N HIS A 94 9.98 -2.83 -22.53
CA HIS A 94 8.57 -2.43 -22.59
C HIS A 94 7.82 -3.33 -23.60
N PRO A 95 6.54 -3.66 -23.35
CA PRO A 95 5.74 -4.38 -24.31
C PRO A 95 5.66 -3.66 -25.66
N ASP A 96 5.72 -4.41 -26.76
CA ASP A 96 5.67 -3.84 -28.11
C ASP A 96 4.33 -3.11 -28.40
N SER A 97 3.28 -3.47 -27.66
CA SER A 97 2.03 -2.70 -27.61
C SER A 97 1.69 -2.38 -26.17
N TRP A 98 1.54 -1.09 -25.87
CA TRP A 98 1.13 -0.62 -24.54
C TRP A 98 -0.24 -1.18 -24.10
N ARG A 99 -1.08 -1.62 -25.06
CA ARG A 99 -2.39 -2.24 -24.80
C ARG A 99 -2.33 -3.71 -24.38
N ALA A 100 -1.19 -4.37 -24.56
CA ALA A 100 -1.09 -5.80 -24.28
C ALA A 100 -1.04 -6.12 -22.77
N TYR A 101 -0.54 -5.19 -21.95
CA TYR A 101 -0.34 -5.38 -20.51
C TYR A 101 -0.68 -4.10 -19.72
N PRO A 102 -1.98 -3.75 -19.62
CA PRO A 102 -2.44 -2.57 -18.90
C PRO A 102 -2.49 -2.82 -17.39
N TYR A 103 -2.33 -1.74 -16.61
CA TYR A 103 -2.64 -1.77 -15.18
C TYR A 103 -4.16 -1.66 -14.99
N HIS A 104 -4.82 -2.73 -14.54
CA HIS A 104 -6.28 -2.73 -14.44
C HIS A 104 -6.80 -1.75 -13.39
N TRP A 105 -6.01 -1.50 -12.35
CA TRP A 105 -6.33 -0.48 -11.37
C TRP A 105 -6.38 0.94 -11.95
N ALA A 106 -5.80 1.21 -13.12
CA ALA A 106 -5.84 2.56 -13.71
C ALA A 106 -7.26 3.01 -14.09
N TRP A 107 -8.21 2.08 -14.21
CA TRP A 107 -9.60 2.37 -14.56
C TRP A 107 -10.53 2.58 -13.37
N ILE A 108 -10.07 2.35 -12.13
CA ILE A 108 -10.91 2.56 -10.94
C ILE A 108 -10.92 4.05 -10.55
N PRO A 109 -11.97 4.54 -9.88
CA PRO A 109 -12.08 5.96 -9.50
C PRO A 109 -10.89 6.48 -8.68
N GLN A 110 -10.30 5.65 -7.83
CA GLN A 110 -9.17 5.99 -6.96
C GLN A 110 -7.90 6.33 -7.75
N ALA A 111 -7.75 5.82 -8.97
CA ALA A 111 -6.61 6.15 -9.83
C ALA A 111 -6.66 7.59 -10.37
N LYS A 112 -7.80 8.28 -10.28
CA LYS A 112 -7.95 9.68 -10.69
C LYS A 112 -7.59 10.67 -9.59
N ILE A 113 -7.39 10.20 -8.36
CA ILE A 113 -7.02 11.03 -7.23
C ILE A 113 -5.50 11.28 -7.31
N PRO A 114 -5.03 12.53 -7.23
CA PRO A 114 -3.61 12.86 -7.18
C PRO A 114 -2.88 12.14 -6.04
N PHE A 115 -1.60 11.82 -6.24
CA PHE A 115 -0.79 11.23 -5.17
C PHE A 115 -0.76 12.13 -3.93
N SER A 116 -1.00 11.52 -2.77
CA SER A 116 -0.96 12.19 -1.47
C SER A 116 0.43 12.75 -1.13
N GLN A 117 0.49 13.70 -0.20
CA GLN A 117 1.79 14.18 0.29
C GLN A 117 2.54 13.09 1.06
N GLU A 118 1.82 12.23 1.78
CA GLU A 118 2.42 11.12 2.55
C GLU A 118 3.21 10.16 1.64
N ILE A 119 2.65 9.76 0.49
CA ILE A 119 3.39 8.86 -0.42
C ILE A 119 4.58 9.58 -1.07
N LYS A 120 4.47 10.88 -1.36
CA LYS A 120 5.59 11.66 -1.90
C LYS A 120 6.73 11.76 -0.91
N ASP A 121 6.43 12.10 0.35
CA ASP A 121 7.42 12.22 1.42
C ASP A 121 8.09 10.88 1.73
N LEU A 122 7.36 9.78 1.56
CA LEU A 122 7.90 8.42 1.75
C LEU A 122 8.79 7.97 0.60
N VAL A 123 8.41 8.24 -0.65
CA VAL A 123 9.02 7.61 -1.84
C VAL A 123 10.08 8.50 -2.48
N LEU A 124 9.86 9.82 -2.62
CA LEU A 124 10.78 10.72 -3.32
C LEU A 124 12.20 10.70 -2.76
N PRO A 125 12.43 10.74 -1.43
CA PRO A 125 13.79 10.71 -0.88
C PRO A 125 14.55 9.42 -1.22
N LEU A 126 13.83 8.31 -1.45
CA LEU A 126 14.43 7.03 -1.79
C LEU A 126 14.77 6.97 -3.28
N ILE A 127 13.82 7.33 -4.14
CA ILE A 127 13.99 7.15 -5.60
C ILE A 127 14.80 8.26 -6.27
N ASP A 128 14.98 9.41 -5.63
CA ASP A 128 15.88 10.47 -6.10
C ASP A 128 17.33 10.26 -5.63
N ASP A 129 17.59 9.38 -4.65
CA ASP A 129 18.93 9.05 -4.19
C ASP A 129 19.55 7.95 -5.06
N MET A 130 20.59 8.31 -5.82
CA MET A 130 21.30 7.37 -6.68
C MET A 130 21.97 6.23 -5.89
N ASN A 131 22.43 6.48 -4.66
CA ASN A 131 23.06 5.43 -3.85
C ASN A 131 22.03 4.36 -3.46
N PHE A 132 20.84 4.79 -3.04
CA PHE A 132 19.74 3.86 -2.73
C PHE A 132 19.35 3.02 -3.96
N ILE A 133 19.32 3.61 -5.16
CA ILE A 133 18.99 2.89 -6.39
C ILE A 133 20.09 1.88 -6.75
N GLU A 134 21.36 2.25 -6.62
CA GLU A 134 22.49 1.33 -6.84
C GLU A 134 22.44 0.14 -5.86
N ASP A 135 22.23 0.42 -4.57
CA ASP A 135 22.06 -0.62 -3.53
C ASP A 135 20.88 -1.55 -3.85
N LEU A 136 19.73 -0.99 -4.26
CA LEU A 136 18.56 -1.76 -4.66
C LEU A 136 18.86 -2.67 -5.87
N ILE A 137 19.58 -2.17 -6.87
CA ILE A 137 19.99 -2.96 -8.04
C ILE A 137 20.92 -4.09 -7.63
N ASP A 138 21.87 -3.85 -6.74
CA ASP A 138 22.80 -4.87 -6.25
C ASP A 138 22.10 -5.95 -5.40
N ASP A 139 21.12 -5.57 -4.58
CA ASP A 139 20.26 -6.51 -3.86
C ASP A 139 19.44 -7.38 -4.82
N LEU A 140 18.81 -6.77 -5.83
CA LEU A 140 18.07 -7.50 -6.88
C LEU A 140 18.99 -8.43 -7.66
N ARG A 141 20.22 -8.00 -7.96
CA ARG A 141 21.21 -8.82 -8.66
C ARG A 141 21.60 -10.04 -7.83
N THR A 142 21.78 -9.86 -6.53
CA THR A 142 22.09 -10.94 -5.60
C THR A 142 20.96 -11.96 -5.54
N LEU A 143 19.71 -11.49 -5.54
CA LEU A 143 18.53 -12.36 -5.59
C LEU A 143 18.43 -13.11 -6.92
N PHE A 144 18.55 -12.43 -8.06
CA PHE A 144 18.34 -13.03 -9.38
C PHE A 144 19.44 -14.04 -9.74
N LYS A 145 20.66 -13.84 -9.24
CA LYS A 145 21.78 -14.80 -9.38
C LYS A 145 21.54 -16.16 -8.73
N GLN A 146 20.53 -16.29 -7.86
CA GLN A 146 20.17 -17.60 -7.29
C GLN A 146 19.57 -18.53 -8.35
N ASP A 147 19.03 -17.98 -9.44
CA ASP A 147 18.54 -18.78 -10.56
C ASP A 147 19.70 -19.34 -11.41
N LYS A 148 19.63 -20.63 -11.75
CA LYS A 148 20.68 -21.31 -12.53
C LYS A 148 20.79 -20.79 -13.96
N GLY A 149 19.72 -20.21 -14.49
CA GLY A 149 19.64 -19.62 -15.82
C GLY A 149 19.88 -18.11 -15.86
N PHE A 150 20.41 -17.53 -14.78
CA PHE A 150 20.70 -16.10 -14.70
C PHE A 150 21.60 -15.63 -15.85
N ASP A 151 21.10 -14.66 -16.63
CA ASP A 151 21.85 -13.94 -17.66
C ASP A 151 22.05 -12.49 -17.24
N GLY A 152 23.31 -12.10 -17.06
CA GLY A 152 23.67 -10.73 -16.69
C GLY A 152 23.20 -9.69 -17.71
N HIS A 153 23.26 -9.99 -19.01
CA HIS A 153 22.80 -9.04 -20.03
C HIS A 153 21.29 -8.85 -20.00
N LEU A 154 20.53 -9.90 -19.70
CA LEU A 154 19.09 -9.81 -19.53
C LEU A 154 18.74 -8.98 -18.28
N PHE A 155 19.46 -9.22 -17.19
CA PHE A 155 19.31 -8.46 -15.94
C PHE A 155 19.53 -6.96 -16.15
N GLU A 156 20.61 -6.56 -16.83
CA GLU A 156 20.88 -5.14 -17.12
C GLU A 156 19.73 -4.49 -17.93
N ARG A 157 19.12 -5.25 -18.86
CA ARG A 157 17.96 -4.78 -19.61
C ARG A 157 16.72 -4.62 -18.72
N GLN A 158 16.48 -5.55 -17.79
CA GLN A 158 15.40 -5.44 -16.80
C GLN A 158 15.59 -4.19 -15.91
N MET A 159 16.81 -3.96 -15.41
CA MET A 159 17.11 -2.80 -14.58
C MET A 159 17.01 -1.49 -15.36
N SER A 160 17.35 -1.49 -16.64
CA SER A 160 17.15 -0.32 -17.53
C SER A 160 15.66 0.06 -17.63
N VAL A 161 14.76 -0.92 -17.72
CA VAL A 161 13.31 -0.68 -17.70
C VAL A 161 12.88 -0.13 -16.34
N MET A 162 13.30 -0.76 -15.24
CA MET A 162 12.98 -0.31 -13.88
C MET A 162 13.44 1.13 -13.64
N HIS A 163 14.65 1.49 -14.05
CA HIS A 163 15.18 2.84 -13.93
C HIS A 163 14.34 3.85 -14.73
N GLY A 164 13.91 3.50 -15.95
CA GLY A 164 12.97 4.31 -16.73
C GLY A 164 11.62 4.52 -16.03
N GLN A 165 11.09 3.48 -15.37
CA GLN A 165 9.87 3.61 -14.55
C GLN A 165 10.11 4.57 -13.37
N ILE A 166 11.23 4.43 -12.67
CA ILE A 166 11.57 5.28 -11.53
C ILE A 166 11.66 6.75 -11.94
N LEU A 167 12.30 7.07 -13.06
CA LEU A 167 12.40 8.44 -13.58
C LEU A 167 11.02 9.04 -13.87
N ASN A 168 10.17 8.31 -14.59
CA ASN A 168 8.81 8.75 -14.89
C ASN A 168 7.96 8.93 -13.62
N LEU A 169 8.14 8.04 -12.64
CA LEU A 169 7.46 8.11 -11.36
C LEU A 169 7.91 9.33 -10.54
N SER A 170 9.21 9.59 -10.44
CA SER A 170 9.75 10.76 -9.74
C SER A 170 9.17 12.05 -10.30
N GLN A 171 9.14 12.19 -11.63
CA GLN A 171 8.54 13.36 -12.29
C GLN A 171 7.04 13.48 -11.98
N ALA A 172 6.28 12.39 -12.07
CA ALA A 172 4.84 12.41 -11.80
C ALA A 172 4.51 12.75 -10.33
N LEU A 173 5.32 12.29 -9.38
CA LEU A 173 5.16 12.62 -7.96
C LEU A 173 5.44 14.11 -7.70
N LYS A 174 6.49 14.65 -8.33
CA LYS A 174 6.85 16.09 -8.27
C LYS A 174 5.77 16.98 -8.86
N ASP A 175 5.19 16.58 -10.00
CA ASP A 175 4.13 17.32 -10.69
C ASP A 175 2.76 17.20 -10.00
N GLY A 176 2.63 16.31 -9.01
CA GLY A 176 1.36 16.06 -8.32
C GLY A 176 0.32 15.39 -9.21
N ASN A 177 0.78 14.53 -10.12
CA ASN A 177 -0.10 13.73 -10.98
C ASN A 177 -0.85 12.66 -10.18
N SER A 178 -1.91 12.13 -10.77
CA SER A 178 -2.62 10.94 -10.31
C SER A 178 -2.04 9.66 -10.91
N PRO A 179 -2.32 8.48 -10.32
CA PRO A 179 -1.95 7.18 -10.91
C PRO A 179 -2.40 7.01 -12.36
N MET A 180 -3.59 7.52 -12.73
CA MET A 180 -4.10 7.47 -14.09
C MET A 180 -3.25 8.33 -15.05
N GLN A 181 -2.84 9.52 -14.64
CA GLN A 181 -1.97 10.39 -15.44
C GLN A 181 -0.56 9.81 -15.58
N LEU A 182 -0.02 9.19 -14.52
CA LEU A 182 1.27 8.49 -14.55
C LEU A 182 1.31 7.45 -15.68
N VAL A 183 0.29 6.60 -15.78
CA VAL A 183 0.25 5.54 -16.81
C VAL A 183 -0.09 6.08 -18.22
N GLN A 184 -0.70 7.26 -18.32
CA GLN A 184 -0.95 7.92 -19.60
C GLN A 184 0.34 8.54 -20.17
N ASN A 185 1.21 9.07 -19.31
CA ASN A 185 2.51 9.59 -19.74
C ASN A 185 3.39 8.49 -20.36
N LEU A 186 3.23 7.23 -19.91
CA LEU A 186 3.85 6.06 -20.52
C LEU A 186 3.35 5.77 -21.94
N GLN A 187 2.17 6.25 -22.34
CA GLN A 187 1.60 6.04 -23.69
C GLN A 187 2.17 7.00 -24.74
N LEU A 188 2.90 8.04 -24.33
CA LEU A 188 3.40 9.11 -25.20
C LEU A 188 4.90 8.98 -25.54
N LEU A 189 5.61 8.02 -24.92
CA LEU A 189 7.00 7.64 -25.21
C LEU A 189 7.02 6.34 -26.01
#